data_AF-A0A3F2RFP5-F1
#
_entry.id   AF-A0A3F2RFP5-F1
#
_cell.length_a   1.000
_cell.length_b   1.000
_cell.length_c   1.000
_cell.angle_alpha   90.00
_cell.angle_beta   90.00
_cell.angle_gamma   90.00
#
_symmetry.space_group_name_H-M   'P 1'
#
loop_
_entity.id
_entity.type
_entity.pdbx_description
1 polymer ?
#
loop_
_entity_poly.entity_id
_entity_poly.type
_entity_poly.pdbx_seq_one_letter_code
_entity_poly.pdbx_strand_id
1 'polypeptide(L)'
;MDSVPLFEREHRNDSQLVQRLQNELSDAKRFVEAQARRQNDLEYVNEDLERRLEQEALDRITLDAQKSEDEKRWQQEKEVLHGQLKSWEQRFEEETRRRSMAEERLRRAEKELYRMHQKKYDIEKQVRREEIEKRKHEAQIVRSLQSDSQRAQQNAANGFLDPTLNPKDAKPAAVRTRQALSSAMDFLGRQDKVATSNDARRLEISSSAAVLGGCMPESHYLNGQDKMVQFAGLYVVRGPTESKHVRYTMDVAVVELQLRGRCIQRFQSFFMLRKRLLEGLKSCRGRLPARKSTLCGDDDAPQVSVGMEVVDLLTRPRCIQCSECESTSNQLAAVKFPRRTLFTPNFQDIQERSQMLETFLDYCVRLATAWPACQRSKRLFVNALGKFLCVDLAAYLANQKEDGDSTVARTDAEEELEQPERTPSSSEVPYMPSPQECDDKLHSLDDFEDRQSEPNFSFITIPSTSGYSEAEGVMARSQSHN
;
A
#
# COMPACT_ATOMS: atom_id res chain seq x y z
N MET A 1 59.14 96.01 47.19
CA MET A 1 58.60 94.63 47.33
C MET A 1 59.73 93.59 47.30
N ASP A 2 60.97 93.96 47.63
CA ASP A 2 62.15 93.08 47.62
C ASP A 2 62.82 93.06 48.99
N SER A 3 62.34 92.18 49.88
CA SER A 3 63.01 91.90 51.15
C SER A 3 62.79 90.44 51.55
N VAL A 4 63.18 89.53 50.65
CA VAL A 4 63.36 88.12 50.96
C VAL A 4 64.79 87.78 50.56
N PRO A 5 65.67 87.35 51.50
CA PRO A 5 67.05 86.98 51.19
C PRO A 5 67.11 85.97 50.03
N LEU A 6 68.11 86.11 49.15
CA LEU A 6 68.31 85.26 47.97
C LEU A 6 68.26 83.75 48.31
N PHE A 7 68.85 83.37 49.45
CA PHE A 7 68.83 82.03 50.00
C PHE A 7 67.40 81.49 50.29
N GLU A 8 66.47 82.33 50.75
CA GLU A 8 65.09 81.92 51.01
C GLU A 8 64.28 81.77 49.71
N ARG A 9 64.62 82.50 48.63
CA ARG A 9 64.02 82.29 47.30
C ARG A 9 64.50 80.99 46.67
N GLU A 10 65.81 80.69 46.75
CA GLU A 10 66.37 79.41 46.30
C GLU A 10 65.76 78.23 47.05
N HIS A 11 65.71 78.29 48.39
CA HIS A 11 65.13 77.22 49.19
C HIS A 11 63.64 76.96 48.91
N ARG A 12 62.88 78.01 48.54
CA ARG A 12 61.48 77.88 48.08
C ARG A 12 61.39 77.24 46.70
N ASN A 13 62.27 77.62 45.76
CA ASN A 13 62.30 77.03 44.43
C ASN A 13 62.69 75.55 44.48
N ASP A 14 63.67 75.20 45.32
CA ASP A 14 64.09 73.82 45.55
C ASP A 14 62.97 73.01 46.20
N SER A 15 62.27 73.58 47.19
CA SER A 15 61.12 72.91 47.82
C SER A 15 59.98 72.69 46.82
N GLN A 16 59.71 73.66 45.93
CA GLN A 16 58.71 73.50 44.86
C GLN A 16 59.13 72.49 43.79
N LEU A 17 60.42 72.38 43.50
CA LEU A 17 60.96 71.37 42.60
C LEU A 17 60.85 69.97 43.21
N VAL A 18 61.23 69.81 44.47
CA VAL A 18 61.08 68.55 45.21
C VAL A 18 59.62 68.13 45.28
N GLN A 19 58.70 69.06 45.57
CA GLN A 19 57.27 68.77 45.60
C GLN A 19 56.74 68.32 44.22
N ARG A 20 57.17 68.96 43.13
CA ARG A 20 56.80 68.54 41.76
C ARG A 20 57.32 67.14 41.44
N LEU A 21 58.60 66.87 41.72
CA LEU A 21 59.20 65.56 41.50
C LEU A 21 58.53 64.47 42.36
N GLN A 22 58.14 64.79 43.60
CA GLN A 22 57.37 63.87 44.46
C GLN A 22 55.98 63.58 43.89
N ASN A 23 55.29 64.60 43.36
CA ASN A 23 53.99 64.43 42.73
C ASN A 23 54.12 63.57 41.46
N GLU A 24 55.09 63.86 40.58
CA GLU A 24 55.37 63.07 39.38
C GLU A 24 55.72 61.62 39.70
N LEU A 25 56.55 61.39 40.73
CA LEU A 25 56.86 60.05 41.21
C LEU A 25 55.62 59.33 41.74
N SER A 26 54.73 60.04 42.43
CA SER A 26 53.47 59.47 42.94
C SER A 26 52.50 59.11 41.81
N ASP A 27 52.42 59.93 40.76
CA ASP A 27 51.58 59.68 39.60
C ASP A 27 52.15 58.54 38.75
N ALA A 28 53.47 58.46 38.57
CA ALA A 28 54.13 57.33 37.92
C ALA A 28 53.88 56.01 38.67
N LYS A 29 53.94 56.02 40.01
CA LYS A 29 53.60 54.84 40.83
C LYS A 29 52.16 54.40 40.62
N ARG A 30 51.21 55.33 40.68
CA ARG A 30 49.79 55.03 40.42
C ARG A 30 49.56 54.49 39.02
N PHE A 31 50.27 55.02 38.03
CA PHE A 31 50.19 54.53 36.66
C PHE A 31 50.69 53.08 36.53
N VAL A 32 51.85 52.78 37.12
CA VAL A 32 52.41 51.41 37.12
C VAL A 32 51.47 50.45 37.85
N GLU A 33 50.91 50.84 39.00
CA GLU A 33 49.95 50.02 39.73
C GLU A 33 48.67 49.77 38.93
N ALA A 34 48.14 50.79 38.24
CA ALA A 34 46.98 50.65 37.37
C ALA A 34 47.28 49.74 36.16
N GLN A 35 48.47 49.85 35.58
CA GLN A 35 48.91 48.98 34.49
C GLN A 35 49.08 47.53 34.95
N ALA A 36 49.65 47.31 36.15
CA ALA A 36 49.80 45.97 36.73
C ALA A 36 48.44 45.30 37.00
N ARG A 37 47.45 46.05 37.51
CA ARG A 37 46.07 45.55 37.67
C ARG A 37 45.45 45.16 36.33
N ARG A 38 45.55 46.05 35.34
CA ARG A 38 45.04 45.77 33.99
C ARG A 38 45.71 44.56 33.35
N GLN A 39 47.00 44.38 33.57
CA GLN A 39 47.72 43.19 33.10
C GLN A 39 47.17 41.93 33.77
N ASN A 40 46.97 41.94 35.09
CA ASN A 40 46.41 40.81 35.82
C ASN A 40 44.98 40.47 35.36
N ASP A 41 44.14 41.48 35.12
CA ASP A 41 42.79 41.29 34.57
C ASP A 41 42.83 40.62 33.18
N LEU A 42 43.78 41.02 32.33
CA LEU A 42 43.97 40.43 31.00
C LEU A 42 44.51 39.01 31.07
N GLU A 43 45.43 38.72 32.00
CA GLU A 43 45.94 37.37 32.24
C GLU A 43 44.81 36.44 32.68
N TYR A 44 43.95 36.88 33.61
CA TYR A 44 42.78 36.11 34.03
C TYR A 44 41.81 35.80 32.89
N VAL A 45 41.50 36.81 32.06
CA VAL A 45 40.65 36.62 30.88
C VAL A 45 41.29 35.66 29.88
N ASN A 46 42.61 35.75 29.68
CA ASN A 46 43.31 34.85 28.77
C ASN A 46 43.29 33.41 29.28
N GLU A 47 43.54 33.16 30.56
CA GLU A 47 43.45 31.82 31.17
C GLU A 47 42.03 31.22 31.10
N ASP A 48 40.98 32.03 31.21
CA ASP A 48 39.60 31.57 30.99
C ASP A 48 39.36 31.17 29.54
N LEU A 49 39.81 32.01 28.59
CA LEU A 49 39.67 31.74 27.16
C LEU A 49 40.44 30.49 26.73
N GLU A 50 41.66 30.31 27.22
CA GLU A 50 42.47 29.12 26.95
C GLU A 50 41.76 27.86 27.45
N ARG A 51 41.26 27.85 28.69
CA ARG A 51 40.49 26.71 29.24
C ARG A 51 39.23 26.40 28.43
N ARG A 52 38.51 27.43 27.98
CA ARG A 52 37.31 27.25 27.15
C ARG A 52 37.64 26.68 25.78
N LEU A 53 38.72 27.14 25.15
CA LEU A 53 39.20 26.62 23.87
C LEU A 53 39.68 25.18 23.99
N GLU A 54 40.39 24.84 25.07
CA GLU A 54 40.79 23.47 25.37
C GLU A 54 39.58 22.55 25.53
N GLN A 55 38.58 22.98 26.30
CA GLN A 55 37.34 22.21 26.47
C GLN A 55 36.62 22.00 25.13
N GLU A 56 36.49 23.06 24.31
CA GLU A 56 35.87 22.94 22.99
C GLU A 56 36.64 21.98 22.08
N ALA A 57 37.98 21.99 22.12
CA ALA A 57 38.81 21.06 21.37
C ALA A 57 38.61 19.62 21.83
N LEU A 58 38.54 19.36 23.14
CA LEU A 58 38.27 18.04 23.70
C LEU A 58 36.88 17.52 23.33
N ASP A 59 35.86 18.39 23.38
CA ASP A 59 34.50 18.04 22.99
C ASP A 59 34.44 17.69 21.49
N ARG A 60 35.13 18.45 20.63
CA ARG A 60 35.23 18.13 19.19
C ARG A 60 35.91 16.79 18.93
N ILE A 61 37.03 16.51 19.60
CA ILE A 61 37.73 15.22 19.49
C ILE A 61 36.80 14.08 19.91
N THR A 62 36.06 14.26 21.00
CA THR A 62 35.12 13.25 21.50
C THR A 62 33.98 13.00 20.51
N LEU A 63 33.40 14.05 19.94
CA LEU A 63 32.36 13.94 18.92
C LEU A 63 32.85 13.25 17.66
N ASP A 64 34.07 13.55 17.20
CA ASP A 64 34.63 12.92 16.01
C ASP A 64 34.99 11.45 16.26
N ALA A 65 35.45 11.10 17.47
CA ALA A 65 35.62 9.71 17.89
C ALA A 65 34.28 8.95 17.85
N GLN A 66 33.21 9.52 18.43
CA GLN A 66 31.87 8.93 18.40
C GLN A 66 31.35 8.73 16.98
N LYS A 67 31.47 9.75 16.11
CA LYS A 67 31.09 9.62 14.68
C LYS A 67 31.87 8.49 14.00
N SER A 68 33.16 8.35 14.30
CA SER A 68 33.98 7.29 13.71
C SER A 68 33.55 5.89 14.16
N GLU A 69 33.09 5.75 15.40
CA GLU A 69 32.55 4.49 15.93
C GLU A 69 31.19 4.16 15.31
N ASP A 70 30.30 5.15 15.20
CA ASP A 70 28.99 4.97 14.58
C ASP A 70 29.10 4.64 13.09
N GLU A 71 30.04 5.26 12.37
CA GLU A 71 30.35 4.91 10.98
C GLU A 71 30.83 3.45 10.85
N LYS A 72 31.69 2.99 11.77
CA LYS A 72 32.13 1.58 11.80
C LYS A 72 30.96 0.63 12.09
N ARG A 73 30.09 0.96 13.04
CA ARG A 73 28.88 0.17 13.35
C ARG A 73 27.97 0.09 12.14
N TRP A 74 27.73 1.21 11.47
CA TRP A 74 26.90 1.27 10.27
C TRP A 74 27.49 0.44 9.12
N GLN A 75 28.81 0.48 8.94
CA GLN A 75 29.49 -0.37 7.94
C GLN A 75 29.34 -1.86 8.25
N GLN A 76 29.50 -2.27 9.50
CA GLN A 76 29.30 -3.66 9.92
C GLN A 76 27.84 -4.10 9.70
N GLU A 77 26.86 -3.30 10.10
CA GLU A 77 25.44 -3.60 9.89
C GLU A 77 25.12 -3.72 8.39
N LYS A 78 25.66 -2.82 7.58
CA LYS A 78 25.53 -2.88 6.12
C LYS A 78 26.13 -4.16 5.54
N GLU A 79 27.29 -4.60 6.00
CA GLU A 79 27.92 -5.84 5.57
C GLU A 79 27.07 -7.07 5.96
N VAL A 80 26.53 -7.10 7.17
CA VAL A 80 25.64 -8.17 7.65
C VAL A 80 24.37 -8.22 6.79
N LEU A 81 23.72 -7.09 6.56
CA LEU A 81 22.51 -7.01 5.72
C LEU A 81 22.80 -7.41 4.28
N HIS A 82 23.96 -7.04 3.74
CA HIS A 82 24.38 -7.45 2.40
C HIS A 82 24.65 -8.96 2.32
N GLY A 83 25.23 -9.55 3.37
CA GLY A 83 25.37 -11.01 3.49
C GLY A 83 24.02 -11.73 3.55
N GLN A 84 23.07 -11.20 4.32
CA GLN A 84 21.70 -11.73 4.39
C GLN A 84 21.01 -11.65 3.03
N LEU A 85 21.11 -10.52 2.32
CA LEU A 85 20.54 -10.34 0.99
C LEU A 85 21.08 -11.39 0.01
N LYS A 86 22.40 -11.61 -0.04
CA LYS A 86 23.00 -12.67 -0.87
C LYS A 86 22.50 -14.07 -0.49
N SER A 87 22.35 -14.35 0.80
CA SER A 87 21.84 -15.65 1.25
C SER A 87 20.38 -15.88 0.82
N TRP A 88 19.56 -14.82 0.81
CA TRP A 88 18.17 -14.88 0.34
C TRP A 88 18.09 -15.03 -1.17
N GLU A 89 18.92 -14.33 -1.92
CA GLU A 89 19.05 -14.49 -3.37
C GLU A 89 19.39 -15.94 -3.73
N GLN A 90 20.41 -16.52 -3.09
CA GLN A 90 20.78 -17.92 -3.32
C GLN A 90 19.65 -18.90 -3.00
N ARG A 91 18.94 -18.72 -1.89
CA ARG A 91 17.79 -19.55 -1.52
C ARG A 91 16.65 -19.42 -2.53
N PHE A 92 16.39 -18.20 -2.99
CA PHE A 92 15.36 -17.93 -3.98
C PHE A 92 15.68 -18.59 -5.33
N GLU A 93 16.93 -18.51 -5.80
CA GLU A 93 17.38 -19.20 -7.00
C GLU A 93 17.28 -20.72 -6.87
N GLU A 94 17.66 -21.26 -5.72
CA GLU A 94 17.54 -22.70 -5.46
C GLU A 94 16.09 -23.16 -5.46
N GLU A 95 15.20 -22.40 -4.82
CA GLU A 95 13.78 -22.72 -4.79
C GLU A 95 13.13 -22.59 -6.17
N THR A 96 13.53 -21.58 -6.95
CA THR A 96 13.11 -21.42 -8.35
C THR A 96 13.55 -22.62 -9.18
N ARG A 97 14.78 -23.12 -8.98
CA ARG A 97 15.28 -24.33 -9.65
C ARG A 97 14.48 -25.57 -9.25
N ARG A 98 14.14 -25.71 -7.96
CA ARG A 98 13.31 -26.83 -7.46
C ARG A 98 11.91 -26.80 -8.07
N ARG A 99 11.27 -25.62 -8.13
CA ARG A 99 9.96 -25.44 -8.77
C ARG A 99 10.00 -25.81 -10.25
N SER A 100 11.01 -25.32 -10.98
CA SER A 100 11.18 -25.65 -12.40
C SER A 100 11.30 -27.17 -12.64
N MET A 101 12.06 -27.87 -11.79
CA MET A 101 12.16 -29.34 -11.87
C MET A 101 10.83 -30.04 -11.54
N ALA A 102 10.09 -29.56 -10.55
CA ALA A 102 8.79 -30.12 -10.16
C ALA A 102 7.74 -29.92 -11.26
N GLU A 103 7.65 -28.71 -11.83
CA GLU A 103 6.77 -28.40 -12.96
C GLU A 103 7.07 -29.27 -14.18
N GLU A 104 8.34 -29.50 -14.48
CA GLU A 104 8.71 -30.35 -15.61
C GLU A 104 8.37 -31.83 -15.36
N ARG A 105 8.48 -32.31 -14.11
CA ARG A 105 7.98 -33.66 -13.74
C ARG A 105 6.46 -33.74 -13.87
N LEU A 106 5.73 -32.73 -13.42
CA LEU A 106 4.28 -32.65 -13.54
C LEU A 106 3.85 -32.67 -15.01
N ARG A 107 4.48 -31.83 -15.85
CA ARG A 107 4.24 -31.81 -17.31
C ARG A 107 4.47 -33.17 -17.97
N ARG A 108 5.47 -33.95 -17.53
CA ARG A 108 5.70 -35.31 -18.05
C ARG A 108 4.60 -36.27 -17.61
N ALA A 109 4.19 -36.22 -16.35
CA ALA A 109 3.11 -37.05 -15.82
C ALA A 109 1.77 -36.75 -16.52
N GLU A 110 1.44 -35.46 -16.73
CA GLU A 110 0.25 -35.03 -17.48
C GLU A 110 0.25 -35.56 -18.92
N LYS A 111 1.39 -35.46 -19.62
CA LYS A 111 1.53 -36.01 -20.98
C LYS A 111 1.34 -37.52 -21.00
N GLU A 112 1.83 -38.25 -20.00
CA GLU A 112 1.65 -39.69 -19.89
C GLU A 112 0.19 -40.06 -19.58
N LEU A 113 -0.45 -39.37 -18.65
CA LEU A 113 -1.87 -39.51 -18.34
C LEU A 113 -2.75 -39.26 -19.57
N TYR A 114 -2.43 -38.23 -20.35
CA TYR A 114 -3.14 -37.94 -21.59
C TYR A 114 -3.01 -39.09 -22.60
N ARG A 115 -1.81 -39.65 -22.78
CA ARG A 115 -1.60 -40.84 -23.64
C ARG A 115 -2.36 -42.05 -23.14
N MET A 116 -2.43 -42.25 -21.82
CA MET A 116 -3.19 -43.35 -21.21
C MET A 116 -4.69 -43.18 -21.41
N HIS A 117 -5.23 -41.97 -21.24
CA HIS A 117 -6.63 -41.67 -21.53
C HIS A 117 -6.97 -41.86 -23.01
N GLN A 118 -6.10 -41.41 -23.93
CA GLN A 118 -6.30 -41.63 -25.35
C GLN A 118 -6.35 -43.13 -25.68
N LYS A 119 -5.39 -43.92 -25.16
CA LYS A 119 -5.40 -45.39 -25.33
C LYS A 119 -6.67 -46.03 -24.77
N LYS A 120 -7.12 -45.61 -23.58
CA LYS A 120 -8.37 -46.09 -22.98
C LYS A 120 -9.56 -45.79 -23.89
N TYR A 121 -9.68 -44.57 -24.40
CA TYR A 121 -10.75 -44.19 -25.32
C TYR A 121 -10.73 -45.00 -26.61
N ASP A 122 -9.55 -45.26 -27.18
CA ASP A 122 -9.40 -46.07 -28.39
C ASP A 122 -9.80 -47.54 -28.15
N ILE A 123 -9.43 -48.10 -27.00
CA ILE A 123 -9.87 -49.44 -26.56
C ILE A 123 -11.39 -49.48 -26.39
N GLU A 124 -11.98 -48.52 -25.67
CA GLU A 124 -13.44 -48.46 -25.48
C GLU A 124 -14.18 -48.36 -26.81
N LYS A 125 -13.66 -47.55 -27.74
CA LYS A 125 -14.21 -47.43 -29.10
C LYS A 125 -14.10 -48.75 -29.86
N GLN A 126 -13.00 -49.50 -29.70
CA GLN A 126 -12.84 -50.82 -30.29
C GLN A 126 -13.83 -51.83 -29.69
N VAL A 127 -13.94 -51.90 -28.36
CA VAL A 127 -14.89 -52.79 -27.67
C VAL A 127 -16.32 -52.51 -28.10
N ARG A 128 -16.74 -51.24 -28.20
CA ARG A 128 -18.09 -50.89 -28.70
C ARG A 128 -18.33 -51.38 -30.13
N ARG A 129 -17.32 -51.32 -31.01
CA ARG A 129 -17.44 -51.87 -32.38
C ARG A 129 -17.58 -53.39 -32.36
N GLU A 130 -16.75 -54.08 -31.58
CA GLU A 130 -16.80 -55.53 -31.42
C GLU A 130 -18.14 -55.99 -30.83
N GLU A 131 -18.69 -55.28 -29.84
CA GLU A 131 -20.01 -55.54 -29.29
C GLU A 131 -21.14 -55.36 -30.32
N ILE A 132 -21.06 -54.31 -31.15
CA ILE A 132 -22.04 -54.08 -32.22
C ILE A 132 -21.98 -55.23 -33.25
N GLU A 133 -20.78 -55.63 -33.69
CA GLU A 133 -20.63 -56.76 -34.62
C GLU A 133 -21.11 -58.07 -34.00
N LYS A 134 -20.81 -58.32 -32.72
CA LYS A 134 -21.35 -59.48 -32.00
C LYS A 134 -22.86 -59.49 -31.96
N ARG A 135 -23.52 -58.35 -31.66
CA ARG A 135 -24.99 -58.23 -31.71
C ARG A 135 -25.55 -58.47 -33.10
N LYS A 136 -24.87 -58.01 -34.17
CA LYS A 136 -25.27 -58.29 -35.55
C LYS A 136 -25.19 -59.79 -35.87
N HIS A 137 -24.10 -60.45 -35.48
CA HIS A 137 -23.94 -61.91 -35.65
C HIS A 137 -24.98 -62.69 -34.86
N GLU A 138 -25.23 -62.34 -33.60
CA GLU A 138 -26.29 -62.94 -32.79
C GLU A 138 -27.67 -62.76 -33.45
N ALA A 139 -27.99 -61.55 -33.92
CA ALA A 139 -29.24 -61.28 -34.64
C ALA A 139 -29.34 -62.06 -35.97
N GLN A 140 -28.22 -62.36 -36.62
CA GLN A 140 -28.19 -63.19 -37.83
C GLN A 140 -28.42 -64.67 -37.49
N ILE A 141 -27.79 -65.20 -36.44
CA ILE A 141 -27.99 -66.57 -35.96
C ILE A 141 -29.46 -66.76 -35.54
N VAL A 142 -30.03 -65.84 -34.77
CA VAL A 142 -31.44 -65.88 -34.37
C VAL A 142 -32.38 -65.88 -35.58
N ARG A 143 -32.12 -65.03 -36.60
CA ARG A 143 -32.90 -65.04 -37.84
C ARG A 143 -32.78 -66.35 -38.61
N SER A 144 -31.59 -66.96 -38.66
CA SER A 144 -31.40 -68.28 -39.29
C SER A 144 -32.21 -69.36 -38.55
N LEU A 145 -32.10 -69.41 -37.22
CA LEU A 145 -32.83 -70.38 -36.39
C LEU A 145 -34.36 -70.22 -36.50
N GLN A 146 -34.85 -68.98 -36.56
CA GLN A 146 -36.27 -68.71 -36.79
C GLN A 146 -36.72 -69.18 -38.18
N SER A 147 -35.89 -68.96 -39.22
CA SER A 147 -36.18 -69.44 -40.58
C SER A 147 -36.19 -70.97 -40.66
N ASP A 148 -35.25 -71.63 -39.97
CA ASP A 148 -35.18 -73.09 -39.89
C ASP A 148 -36.36 -73.67 -39.09
N SER A 149 -36.78 -73.01 -38.00
CA SER A 149 -37.98 -73.37 -37.25
C SER A 149 -39.25 -73.23 -38.08
N GLN A 150 -39.38 -72.17 -38.87
CA GLN A 150 -40.50 -71.99 -39.81
C GLN A 150 -40.50 -73.08 -40.90
N ARG A 151 -39.33 -73.45 -41.45
CA ARG A 151 -39.20 -74.57 -42.39
C ARG A 151 -39.58 -75.92 -41.75
N ALA A 152 -39.18 -76.16 -40.50
CA ALA A 152 -39.55 -77.37 -39.77
C ALA A 152 -41.07 -77.44 -39.51
N GLN A 153 -41.71 -76.32 -39.18
CA GLN A 153 -43.18 -76.24 -39.02
C GLN A 153 -43.92 -76.42 -40.36
N GLN A 154 -43.39 -75.88 -41.45
CA GLN A 154 -43.95 -76.11 -42.80
C GLN A 154 -43.78 -77.56 -43.27
N ASN A 155 -42.66 -78.21 -42.96
CA ASN A 155 -42.45 -79.63 -43.25
C ASN A 155 -43.32 -80.55 -42.38
N ALA A 156 -43.62 -80.17 -41.14
CA ALA A 156 -44.56 -80.88 -40.26
C ALA A 156 -46.03 -80.74 -40.71
N ALA A 157 -46.37 -79.71 -41.49
CA ALA A 157 -47.72 -79.49 -42.00
C ALA A 157 -48.08 -80.33 -43.25
N ASN A 158 -47.12 -81.03 -43.87
CA ASN A 158 -47.30 -81.82 -45.11
C ASN A 158 -47.10 -83.35 -44.93
N GLY A 159 -47.17 -83.88 -43.71
CA GLY A 159 -47.12 -85.32 -43.43
C GLY A 159 -48.19 -85.77 -42.44
N PHE A 160 -48.98 -86.77 -42.83
CA PHE A 160 -50.18 -87.27 -42.16
C PHE A 160 -49.87 -88.41 -41.15
N LEU A 161 -50.42 -88.27 -39.91
CA LEU A 161 -50.51 -89.17 -38.73
C LEU A 161 -49.18 -89.50 -37.99
N ASP A 162 -49.08 -89.45 -36.65
CA ASP A 162 -49.89 -90.17 -35.66
C ASP A 162 -49.79 -89.54 -34.24
N PRO A 163 -50.83 -89.53 -33.38
CA PRO A 163 -50.83 -88.91 -32.06
C PRO A 163 -50.70 -89.93 -30.93
N THR A 164 -49.47 -90.26 -30.52
CA THR A 164 -49.19 -90.78 -29.16
C THR A 164 -47.70 -90.76 -28.89
N LEU A 165 -47.18 -89.84 -28.07
CA LEU A 165 -46.04 -90.10 -27.18
C LEU A 165 -46.01 -89.14 -25.97
N ASN A 166 -46.34 -89.74 -24.84
CA ASN A 166 -46.11 -89.44 -23.42
C ASN A 166 -44.98 -88.42 -23.07
N PRO A 167 -45.19 -87.52 -22.08
CA PRO A 167 -44.20 -86.55 -21.63
C PRO A 167 -43.36 -87.13 -20.47
N LYS A 168 -42.37 -87.99 -20.76
CA LYS A 168 -41.34 -88.37 -19.79
C LYS A 168 -40.06 -88.69 -20.54
N ASP A 169 -39.14 -87.72 -20.59
CA ASP A 169 -37.68 -87.90 -20.65
C ASP A 169 -36.98 -86.52 -20.72
N ALA A 170 -37.13 -85.75 -19.64
CA ALA A 170 -36.28 -84.59 -19.40
C ALA A 170 -34.92 -85.09 -18.90
N LYS A 171 -33.89 -85.06 -19.76
CA LYS A 171 -32.50 -85.34 -19.37
C LYS A 171 -32.07 -84.38 -18.24
N PRO A 172 -31.52 -84.88 -17.11
CA PRO A 172 -31.23 -84.08 -15.92
C PRO A 172 -29.95 -83.21 -16.01
N ALA A 173 -29.51 -82.84 -17.22
CA ALA A 173 -28.31 -82.03 -17.45
C ALA A 173 -28.61 -80.53 -17.62
N ALA A 174 -29.78 -80.17 -18.15
CA ALA A 174 -30.17 -78.76 -18.39
C ALA A 174 -30.72 -78.05 -17.14
N VAL A 175 -31.08 -78.80 -16.09
CA VAL A 175 -31.54 -78.25 -14.81
C VAL A 175 -30.37 -77.87 -13.90
N ARG A 176 -29.22 -78.57 -13.98
CA ARG A 176 -28.04 -78.26 -13.16
C ARG A 176 -27.27 -77.03 -13.62
N THR A 177 -27.25 -76.72 -14.91
CA THR A 177 -26.60 -75.50 -15.44
C THR A 177 -27.41 -74.22 -15.17
N ARG A 178 -28.74 -74.30 -15.05
CA ARG A 178 -29.57 -73.17 -14.60
C ARG A 178 -29.49 -72.93 -13.09
N GLN A 179 -29.30 -73.96 -12.28
CA GLN A 179 -29.10 -73.79 -10.82
C GLN A 179 -27.70 -73.25 -10.47
N ALA A 180 -26.65 -73.58 -11.23
CA ALA A 180 -25.30 -73.04 -11.00
C ALA A 180 -25.19 -71.53 -11.34
N LEU A 181 -25.93 -71.05 -12.34
CA LEU A 181 -25.94 -69.61 -12.70
C LEU A 181 -26.85 -68.77 -11.78
N SER A 182 -27.85 -69.37 -11.15
CA SER A 182 -28.65 -68.68 -10.13
C SER A 182 -27.93 -68.56 -8.78
N SER A 183 -27.00 -69.48 -8.46
CA SER A 183 -26.24 -69.45 -7.19
C SER A 183 -24.98 -68.58 -7.22
N ALA A 184 -24.53 -68.11 -8.40
CA ALA A 184 -23.39 -67.19 -8.53
C ALA A 184 -23.77 -65.70 -8.54
N MET A 185 -25.07 -65.39 -8.73
CA MET A 185 -25.60 -64.03 -8.67
C MET A 185 -25.99 -63.60 -7.23
N ASP A 186 -26.15 -64.55 -6.30
CA ASP A 186 -26.49 -64.27 -4.90
C ASP A 186 -25.27 -64.10 -3.97
N PHE A 187 -24.04 -64.27 -4.46
CA PHE A 187 -22.81 -64.10 -3.66
C PHE A 187 -22.16 -62.69 -3.76
N LEU A 188 -22.56 -61.87 -4.73
CA LEU A 188 -22.03 -60.49 -4.90
C LEU A 188 -23.07 -59.40 -4.62
N GLY A 189 -24.23 -59.77 -4.07
CA GLY A 189 -25.37 -58.89 -3.86
C GLY A 189 -25.80 -58.76 -2.40
N ARG A 190 -24.90 -58.36 -1.48
CA ARG A 190 -25.27 -57.76 -0.17
C ARG A 190 -24.07 -57.19 0.59
N GLN A 191 -23.91 -55.87 0.50
CA GLN A 191 -23.63 -54.89 1.57
C GLN A 191 -23.62 -53.51 0.89
N ASP A 192 -24.79 -52.86 0.83
CA ASP A 192 -25.21 -51.72 1.67
C ASP A 192 -24.73 -50.38 1.06
N LYS A 193 -25.53 -49.70 0.23
CA LYS A 193 -26.61 -48.76 0.62
C LYS A 193 -26.25 -47.82 1.78
N VAL A 194 -25.75 -46.63 1.45
CA VAL A 194 -26.16 -45.38 2.12
C VAL A 194 -26.70 -44.43 1.05
N ALA A 195 -27.71 -43.68 1.47
CA ALA A 195 -28.72 -43.01 0.68
C ALA A 195 -28.21 -41.85 -0.17
N THR A 196 -28.88 -41.72 -1.31
CA THR A 196 -29.17 -40.47 -2.02
C THR A 196 -29.78 -39.42 -1.08
N SER A 197 -29.14 -38.25 -0.97
CA SER A 197 -29.84 -36.98 -0.78
C SER A 197 -29.16 -35.92 -1.65
N ASN A 198 -29.72 -35.69 -2.84
CA ASN A 198 -29.59 -34.40 -3.50
C ASN A 198 -30.38 -33.39 -2.65
N ASP A 199 -29.67 -32.50 -1.98
CA ASP A 199 -30.21 -31.20 -1.63
C ASP A 199 -29.14 -30.13 -1.79
N ALA A 200 -29.49 -29.20 -2.67
CA ALA A 200 -28.90 -27.90 -2.94
C ALA A 200 -28.03 -27.31 -1.81
N ARG A 201 -26.73 -27.19 -2.06
CA ARG A 201 -25.93 -26.06 -1.55
C ARG A 201 -24.97 -25.55 -2.61
N ARG A 202 -25.42 -24.47 -3.27
CA ARG A 202 -24.59 -23.34 -3.69
C ARG A 202 -23.55 -23.09 -2.59
N LEU A 203 -22.28 -23.36 -2.88
CA LEU A 203 -21.17 -22.92 -2.06
C LEU A 203 -20.62 -21.66 -2.70
N GLU A 204 -21.12 -20.56 -2.16
CA GLU A 204 -20.59 -19.23 -2.31
C GLU A 204 -19.12 -19.21 -1.89
N ILE A 205 -18.31 -18.49 -2.66
CA ILE A 205 -16.97 -18.08 -2.30
C ILE A 205 -17.09 -17.22 -1.03
N SER A 206 -16.99 -17.86 0.14
CA SER A 206 -16.98 -17.18 1.43
C SER A 206 -15.63 -16.53 1.66
N SER A 207 -15.39 -15.41 0.99
CA SER A 207 -14.49 -14.40 1.50
C SER A 207 -14.95 -14.01 2.91
N SER A 208 -14.20 -14.39 3.94
CA SER A 208 -14.44 -13.92 5.31
C SER A 208 -13.99 -12.46 5.44
N ALA A 209 -14.67 -11.59 4.70
CA ALA A 209 -14.78 -10.19 5.04
C ALA A 209 -15.77 -10.13 6.21
N ALA A 210 -15.26 -10.06 7.44
CA ALA A 210 -16.06 -9.51 8.52
C ALA A 210 -16.29 -8.02 8.19
N VAL A 211 -17.31 -7.76 7.39
CA VAL A 211 -17.93 -6.43 7.28
C VAL A 211 -18.52 -6.20 8.67
N LEU A 212 -17.80 -5.43 9.50
CA LEU A 212 -18.37 -4.79 10.68
C LEU A 212 -19.37 -3.72 10.20
N GLY A 213 -20.47 -4.17 9.60
CA GLY A 213 -21.57 -3.38 9.05
C GLY A 213 -22.86 -3.55 9.84
N GLY A 214 -22.77 -4.00 11.09
CA GLY A 214 -23.89 -3.98 12.03
C GLY A 214 -23.53 -3.11 13.21
N CYS A 215 -24.26 -2.02 13.42
CA CYS A 215 -24.08 -0.98 14.45
C CYS A 215 -23.14 0.17 14.07
N MET A 216 -23.53 0.98 13.09
CA MET A 216 -23.31 2.43 13.18
C MET A 216 -24.60 3.15 12.78
N PRO A 217 -25.03 4.16 13.56
CA PRO A 217 -26.33 4.78 13.39
C PRO A 217 -26.41 5.53 12.08
N GLU A 218 -27.51 5.30 11.39
CA GLU A 218 -28.04 6.15 10.33
C GLU A 218 -28.14 7.60 10.87
N SER A 219 -27.72 8.57 10.06
CA SER A 219 -27.84 10.03 10.24
C SER A 219 -26.80 10.78 11.11
N HIS A 220 -25.75 11.25 10.43
CA HIS A 220 -25.31 12.66 10.53
C HIS A 220 -25.03 13.21 9.12
N TYR A 221 -26.06 13.19 8.25
CA TYR A 221 -26.02 13.74 6.88
C TYR A 221 -26.68 15.13 6.81
N LEU A 222 -26.41 15.99 7.78
CA LEU A 222 -26.89 17.37 7.78
C LEU A 222 -25.72 18.28 8.18
N ASN A 223 -24.86 18.60 7.20
CA ASN A 223 -23.98 19.79 7.09
C ASN A 223 -22.86 19.64 6.01
N GLY A 224 -23.02 18.76 5.00
CA GLY A 224 -21.92 18.32 4.13
C GLY A 224 -22.06 18.64 2.63
N GLN A 225 -22.51 19.84 2.22
CA GLN A 225 -22.74 20.12 0.79
C GLN A 225 -21.50 20.29 -0.09
N ASP A 226 -20.28 20.20 0.46
CA ASP A 226 -19.06 20.42 -0.35
C ASP A 226 -17.92 19.45 -0.03
N LYS A 227 -18.18 18.27 0.56
CA LYS A 227 -17.11 17.28 0.77
C LYS A 227 -16.81 16.54 -0.53
N MET A 228 -15.55 16.57 -0.98
CA MET A 228 -15.08 15.85 -2.17
C MET A 228 -14.67 14.42 -1.83
N VAL A 229 -14.39 14.14 -0.56
CA VAL A 229 -14.00 12.82 -0.07
C VAL A 229 -14.85 12.41 1.12
N GLN A 230 -15.34 11.17 1.09
CA GLN A 230 -16.13 10.60 2.17
C GLN A 230 -15.58 9.23 2.58
N PHE A 231 -15.45 9.00 3.88
CA PHE A 231 -15.13 7.67 4.38
C PHE A 231 -16.30 6.71 4.17
N ALA A 232 -16.04 5.62 3.45
CA ALA A 232 -17.05 4.63 3.07
C ALA A 232 -16.97 3.35 3.91
N GLY A 233 -15.85 3.08 4.57
CA GLY A 233 -15.71 1.93 5.46
C GLY A 233 -14.30 1.38 5.61
N LEU A 234 -14.18 0.19 6.21
CA LEU A 234 -12.91 -0.47 6.51
C LEU A 234 -12.93 -1.91 6.04
N TYR A 235 -11.78 -2.38 5.58
CA TYR A 235 -11.52 -3.80 5.33
C TYR A 235 -10.42 -4.29 6.27
N VAL A 236 -10.70 -5.37 7.00
CA VAL A 236 -9.69 -6.11 7.76
C VAL A 236 -9.23 -7.27 6.90
N VAL A 237 -8.03 -7.15 6.33
CA VAL A 237 -7.45 -8.18 5.47
C VAL A 237 -6.55 -9.06 6.33
N ARG A 238 -6.82 -10.36 6.30
CA ARG A 238 -5.99 -11.40 6.92
C ARG A 238 -5.54 -12.34 5.81
N GLY A 239 -4.28 -12.25 5.43
CA GLY A 239 -3.69 -13.14 4.44
C GLY A 239 -3.11 -14.40 5.10
N PRO A 240 -2.92 -15.49 4.34
CA PRO A 240 -2.18 -16.66 4.81
C PRO A 240 -0.69 -16.35 5.06
N THR A 241 -0.13 -15.35 4.36
CA THR A 241 1.28 -14.93 4.44
C THR A 241 1.47 -13.50 4.96
N GLU A 242 0.41 -12.70 5.05
CA GLU A 242 0.47 -11.31 5.51
C GLU A 242 -0.14 -11.14 6.89
N SER A 243 0.51 -10.33 7.73
CA SER A 243 -0.06 -9.93 9.01
C SER A 243 -1.39 -9.20 8.83
N LYS A 244 -2.30 -9.41 9.79
CA LYS A 244 -3.62 -8.77 9.83
C LYS A 244 -3.45 -7.25 9.69
N HIS A 245 -4.04 -6.66 8.66
CA HIS A 245 -3.96 -5.22 8.42
C HIS A 245 -5.30 -4.60 8.06
N VAL A 246 -5.43 -3.31 8.34
CA VAL A 246 -6.64 -2.52 8.11
C VAL A 246 -6.45 -1.64 6.88
N ARG A 247 -7.41 -1.69 5.96
CA ARG A 247 -7.53 -0.79 4.81
C ARG A 247 -8.73 0.12 4.98
N TYR A 248 -8.56 1.38 4.61
CA TYR A 248 -9.56 2.44 4.69
C TYR A 248 -10.11 2.67 3.29
N THR A 249 -11.43 2.67 3.17
CA THR A 249 -12.16 2.90 1.93
C THR A 249 -12.68 4.33 1.94
N MET A 250 -12.28 5.09 0.93
CA MET A 250 -12.69 6.48 0.73
C MET A 250 -13.36 6.59 -0.64
N ASP A 251 -14.57 7.12 -0.67
CA ASP A 251 -15.25 7.50 -1.90
C ASP A 251 -14.88 8.95 -2.24
N VAL A 252 -14.42 9.17 -3.47
CA VAL A 252 -13.97 10.47 -3.97
C VAL A 252 -14.92 10.89 -5.09
N ALA A 253 -15.53 12.05 -4.94
CA ALA A 253 -16.43 12.65 -5.92
C ALA A 253 -16.08 14.13 -6.09
N VAL A 254 -15.58 14.50 -7.27
CA VAL A 254 -15.31 15.89 -7.64
C VAL A 254 -16.17 16.24 -8.84
N VAL A 255 -17.25 16.97 -8.60
CA VAL A 255 -18.24 17.35 -9.63
C VAL A 255 -17.58 18.14 -10.75
N GLU A 256 -16.71 19.09 -10.39
CA GLU A 256 -15.98 19.97 -11.31
C GLU A 256 -15.08 19.23 -12.31
N LEU A 257 -14.62 18.03 -11.95
CA LEU A 257 -13.74 17.20 -12.77
C LEU A 257 -14.45 15.96 -13.33
N GLN A 258 -15.76 15.82 -13.08
CA GLN A 258 -16.53 14.58 -13.34
C GLN A 258 -15.83 13.33 -12.78
N LEU A 259 -15.04 13.49 -11.73
CA LEU A 259 -14.24 12.42 -11.15
C LEU A 259 -15.07 11.72 -10.08
N ARG A 260 -15.38 10.45 -10.29
CA ARG A 260 -15.97 9.58 -9.27
C ARG A 260 -15.15 8.30 -9.15
N GLY A 261 -14.64 8.01 -7.96
CA GLY A 261 -13.80 6.84 -7.73
C GLY A 261 -13.82 6.39 -6.28
N ARG A 262 -13.30 5.18 -6.05
CA ARG A 262 -13.15 4.59 -4.72
C ARG A 262 -11.69 4.25 -4.49
N CYS A 263 -11.13 4.73 -3.39
CA CYS A 263 -9.76 4.49 -2.98
C CYS A 263 -9.73 3.57 -1.75
N ILE A 264 -9.04 2.42 -1.87
CA ILE A 264 -8.88 1.46 -0.77
C ILE A 264 -7.40 1.36 -0.42
N GLN A 265 -7.00 1.93 0.71
CA GLN A 265 -5.58 2.05 1.06
C GLN A 265 -5.32 1.75 2.54
N ARG A 266 -4.16 1.16 2.84
CA ARG A 266 -3.69 0.99 4.22
C ARG A 266 -3.16 2.31 4.78
N PHE A 267 -3.16 2.47 6.11
CA PHE A 267 -2.63 3.69 6.76
C PHE A 267 -1.21 4.06 6.31
N GLN A 268 -0.35 3.06 6.13
CA GLN A 268 1.02 3.27 5.65
C GLN A 268 1.05 3.97 4.27
N SER A 269 0.09 3.69 3.38
CA SER A 269 0.00 4.36 2.08
C SER A 269 -0.34 5.85 2.23
N PHE A 270 -1.26 6.21 3.13
CA PHE A 270 -1.59 7.61 3.43
C PHE A 270 -0.39 8.36 4.01
N PHE A 271 0.37 7.72 4.90
CA PHE A 271 1.59 8.30 5.45
C PHE A 271 2.62 8.58 4.36
N MET A 272 2.83 7.63 3.44
CA MET A 272 3.73 7.80 2.31
C MET A 272 3.22 8.87 1.33
N LEU A 273 1.91 8.96 1.11
CA LEU A 273 1.31 10.04 0.32
C LEU A 273 1.64 11.40 0.93
N ARG A 274 1.34 11.61 2.21
CA ARG A 274 1.64 12.88 2.91
C ARG A 274 3.10 13.28 2.76
N LYS A 275 4.03 12.33 2.95
CA LYS A 275 5.47 12.58 2.76
C LYS A 275 5.78 13.03 1.34
N ARG A 276 5.28 12.32 0.32
CA ARG A 276 5.53 12.63 -1.10
C ARG A 276 4.92 13.97 -1.52
N LEU A 277 3.72 14.32 -1.05
CA LEU A 277 3.08 15.59 -1.36
C LEU A 277 3.88 16.78 -0.79
N LEU A 278 4.31 16.68 0.48
CA LEU A 278 5.16 17.70 1.11
C LEU A 278 6.52 17.83 0.41
N GLU A 279 7.13 16.70 0.03
CA GLU A 279 8.39 16.69 -0.72
C GLU A 279 8.25 17.28 -2.12
N GLY A 280 7.12 17.04 -2.79
CA GLY A 280 6.79 17.66 -4.08
C GLY A 280 6.66 19.18 -4.00
N LEU A 281 6.11 19.71 -2.91
CA LEU A 281 6.03 21.15 -2.66
C LEU A 281 7.40 21.76 -2.32
N LYS A 282 8.23 21.06 -1.55
CA LYS A 282 9.63 21.47 -1.25
C LYS A 282 10.56 21.40 -2.45
N SER A 283 10.26 20.56 -3.43
CA SER A 283 11.02 20.44 -4.68
C SER A 283 10.85 21.64 -5.62
N CYS A 284 10.01 22.62 -5.24
CA CYS A 284 9.91 23.88 -5.95
C CYS A 284 11.25 24.65 -5.85
N ARG A 285 12.05 24.58 -6.91
CA ARG A 285 13.14 25.54 -7.13
C ARG A 285 12.49 26.79 -7.70
N GLY A 286 12.46 27.87 -6.91
CA GLY A 286 11.82 29.13 -7.28
C GLY A 286 12.16 29.58 -8.70
N ARG A 287 11.15 30.11 -9.39
CA ARG A 287 11.34 30.82 -10.65
C ARG A 287 12.15 32.07 -10.31
N LEU A 288 13.32 32.23 -10.92
CA LEU A 288 13.99 33.54 -10.93
C LEU A 288 13.00 34.57 -11.51
N PRO A 289 12.96 35.81 -11.01
CA PRO A 289 12.25 36.88 -11.68
C PRO A 289 12.67 36.86 -13.15
N ALA A 290 11.70 36.82 -14.06
CA ALA A 290 12.01 36.89 -15.48
C ALA A 290 12.85 38.16 -15.69
N ARG A 291 14.03 38.03 -16.32
CA ARG A 291 14.76 39.19 -16.85
C ARG A 291 13.69 40.02 -17.57
N LYS A 292 13.41 41.23 -17.07
CA LYS A 292 12.75 42.23 -17.90
C LYS A 292 13.65 42.33 -19.11
N SER A 293 13.16 41.82 -20.23
CA SER A 293 13.83 41.93 -21.50
C SER A 293 14.06 43.42 -21.72
N THR A 294 15.33 43.83 -21.66
CA THR A 294 15.78 45.15 -22.07
C THR A 294 15.70 45.23 -23.59
N LEU A 295 14.47 45.12 -24.12
CA LEU A 295 14.08 45.39 -25.49
C LEU A 295 13.00 46.48 -25.50
N CYS A 296 13.19 47.50 -24.66
CA CYS A 296 12.79 48.86 -24.99
C CYS A 296 14.03 49.70 -24.72
N GLY A 297 14.54 50.32 -25.77
CA GLY A 297 15.74 51.16 -25.70
C GLY A 297 15.50 52.35 -24.78
N ASP A 298 16.35 52.46 -23.78
CA ASP A 298 16.76 53.73 -23.19
C ASP A 298 18.22 53.53 -22.76
N ASP A 299 19.08 54.36 -23.34
CA ASP A 299 20.55 54.22 -23.42
C ASP A 299 21.32 54.58 -22.12
N ASP A 300 20.68 54.56 -20.94
CA ASP A 300 21.33 55.01 -19.70
C ASP A 300 21.13 54.06 -18.52
N ALA A 301 21.75 52.88 -18.58
CA ALA A 301 22.01 52.07 -17.39
C ALA A 301 23.45 51.54 -17.37
N PRO A 302 24.15 51.60 -16.22
CA PRO A 302 25.55 51.20 -16.13
C PRO A 302 25.69 49.72 -16.50
N GLN A 303 26.61 49.43 -17.43
CA GLN A 303 26.96 48.09 -17.86
C GLN A 303 27.42 47.27 -16.63
N VAL A 304 26.54 46.42 -16.12
CA VAL A 304 26.89 45.48 -15.06
C VAL A 304 27.90 44.50 -15.65
N SER A 305 29.14 44.57 -15.15
CA SER A 305 30.26 43.75 -15.57
C SER A 305 29.87 42.26 -15.59
N VAL A 306 30.22 41.58 -16.69
CA VAL A 306 30.03 40.13 -16.90
C VAL A 306 30.56 39.29 -15.72
N GLY A 307 31.53 39.81 -14.98
CA GLY A 307 32.06 39.18 -13.76
C GLY A 307 31.08 39.16 -12.57
N MET A 308 30.22 40.17 -12.42
CA MET A 308 29.20 40.20 -11.37
C MET A 308 28.07 39.21 -11.64
N GLU A 309 27.68 38.98 -12.90
CA GLU A 309 26.65 37.99 -13.24
C GLU A 309 27.09 36.56 -12.91
N VAL A 310 28.38 36.25 -13.10
CA VAL A 310 28.95 34.93 -12.77
C VAL A 310 29.06 34.74 -11.26
N VAL A 311 29.47 35.76 -10.52
CA VAL A 311 29.49 35.71 -9.04
C VAL A 311 28.09 35.51 -8.49
N ASP A 312 27.08 36.22 -8.99
CA ASP A 312 25.67 36.04 -8.61
C ASP A 312 25.13 34.65 -8.95
N LEU A 313 25.58 34.05 -10.05
CA LEU A 313 25.25 32.66 -10.42
C LEU A 313 25.89 31.64 -9.48
N LEU A 314 27.08 31.91 -8.95
CA LEU A 314 27.87 31.00 -8.11
C LEU A 314 27.57 31.15 -6.60
N THR A 315 27.18 32.35 -6.14
CA THR A 315 26.80 32.63 -4.74
C THR A 315 25.29 32.48 -4.49
N ARG A 316 24.50 32.19 -5.53
CA ARG A 316 23.04 32.04 -5.44
C ARG A 316 22.64 30.93 -4.45
N PRO A 317 21.75 31.23 -3.48
CA PRO A 317 21.21 30.22 -2.58
C PRO A 317 20.57 29.09 -3.40
N ARG A 318 21.09 27.87 -3.25
CA ARG A 318 20.52 26.68 -3.90
C ARG A 318 19.13 26.44 -3.31
N CYS A 319 18.10 26.81 -4.06
CA CYS A 319 16.69 26.47 -3.83
C CYS A 319 15.99 27.29 -2.73
N ILE A 320 15.58 28.52 -3.05
CA ILE A 320 14.52 29.20 -2.30
C ILE A 320 13.18 28.65 -2.83
N GLN A 321 12.41 28.01 -1.96
CA GLN A 321 11.02 27.60 -2.23
C GLN A 321 10.20 28.87 -2.49
N CYS A 322 9.31 28.89 -3.49
CA CYS A 322 8.47 30.08 -3.68
C CYS A 322 7.47 30.21 -2.52
N SER A 323 7.12 31.45 -2.15
CA SER A 323 6.22 31.75 -1.02
C SER A 323 4.87 31.03 -1.12
N GLU A 324 4.33 30.87 -2.33
CA GLU A 324 3.09 30.12 -2.57
C GLU A 324 3.24 28.63 -2.24
N CYS A 325 4.33 27.99 -2.68
CA CYS A 325 4.62 26.59 -2.36
C CYS A 325 4.93 26.39 -0.88
N GLU A 326 5.60 27.35 -0.25
CA GLU A 326 5.91 27.34 1.18
C GLU A 326 4.63 27.45 2.01
N SER A 327 3.77 28.43 1.70
CA SER A 327 2.46 28.60 2.33
C SER A 327 1.61 27.35 2.19
N THR A 328 1.49 26.81 0.97
CA THR A 328 0.73 25.58 0.71
C THR A 328 1.31 24.37 1.46
N SER A 329 2.63 24.25 1.53
CA SER A 329 3.32 23.21 2.29
C SER A 329 3.04 23.32 3.79
N ASN A 330 3.06 24.54 4.35
CA ASN A 330 2.77 24.79 5.75
C ASN A 330 1.30 24.48 6.09
N GLN A 331 0.37 24.88 5.21
CA GLN A 331 -1.05 24.55 5.37
C GLN A 331 -1.28 23.03 5.32
N LEU A 332 -0.69 22.32 4.34
CA LEU A 332 -0.80 20.86 4.25
C LEU A 332 -0.17 20.15 5.46
N ALA A 333 0.95 20.68 5.98
CA ALA A 333 1.58 20.15 7.18
C ALA A 333 0.73 20.38 8.44
N ALA A 334 0.00 21.49 8.50
CA ALA A 334 -0.89 21.83 9.62
C ALA A 334 -2.16 20.95 9.68
N VAL A 335 -2.56 20.31 8.57
CA VAL A 335 -3.68 19.36 8.57
C VAL A 335 -3.39 18.23 9.57
N LYS A 336 -4.30 18.05 10.53
CA LYS A 336 -4.21 16.99 11.55
C LYS A 336 -4.07 15.63 10.86
N PHE A 337 -3.07 14.86 11.27
CA PHE A 337 -2.82 13.53 10.70
C PHE A 337 -2.54 12.50 11.79
N PRO A 338 -3.09 11.28 11.67
CA PRO A 338 -2.95 10.27 12.70
C PRO A 338 -1.49 9.91 12.95
N ARG A 339 -1.11 9.77 14.23
CA ARG A 339 0.22 9.25 14.59
C ARG A 339 0.26 7.73 14.39
N ARG A 340 1.45 7.19 14.16
CA ARG A 340 1.70 5.75 14.20
C ARG A 340 1.45 5.27 15.64
N THR A 341 0.51 4.36 15.82
CA THR A 341 0.27 3.71 17.11
C THR A 341 1.24 2.54 17.25
N LEU A 342 1.88 2.43 18.42
CA LEU A 342 2.76 1.31 18.76
C LEU A 342 1.96 0.09 19.25
N PHE A 343 0.70 0.29 19.62
CA PHE A 343 -0.21 -0.74 20.12
C PHE A 343 -1.28 -1.10 19.08
N THR A 344 -1.88 -2.29 19.27
CA THR A 344 -3.02 -2.75 18.49
C THR A 344 -4.16 -1.74 18.60
N PRO A 345 -4.63 -1.16 17.48
CA PRO A 345 -5.61 -0.08 17.53
C PRO A 345 -6.95 -0.61 18.05
N ASN A 346 -7.55 0.10 19.00
CA ASN A 346 -8.92 -0.17 19.44
C ASN A 346 -9.93 0.39 18.41
N PHE A 347 -11.23 0.11 18.58
CA PHE A 347 -12.25 0.58 17.63
C PHE A 347 -12.34 2.12 17.55
N GLN A 348 -12.24 2.80 18.68
CA GLN A 348 -12.26 4.26 18.76
C GLN A 348 -11.07 4.89 18.01
N ASP A 349 -9.87 4.32 18.16
CA ASP A 349 -8.65 4.75 17.45
C ASP A 349 -8.81 4.62 15.94
N ILE A 350 -9.50 3.57 15.48
CA ILE A 350 -9.77 3.34 14.05
C ILE A 350 -10.76 4.39 13.54
N GLN A 351 -11.81 4.69 14.31
CA GLN A 351 -12.80 5.70 13.95
C GLN A 351 -12.18 7.11 13.89
N GLU A 352 -11.45 7.53 14.92
CA GLU A 352 -10.76 8.84 14.94
C GLU A 352 -9.75 8.94 13.81
N ARG A 353 -8.96 7.88 13.58
CA ARG A 353 -8.03 7.81 12.47
C ARG A 353 -8.74 7.94 11.13
N SER A 354 -9.88 7.27 10.93
CA SER A 354 -10.62 7.35 9.67
C SER A 354 -11.10 8.77 9.35
N GLN A 355 -11.60 9.50 10.35
CA GLN A 355 -12.04 10.90 10.20
C GLN A 355 -10.87 11.83 9.85
N MET A 356 -9.73 11.65 10.51
CA MET A 356 -8.54 12.45 10.20
C MET A 356 -8.00 12.15 8.79
N LEU A 357 -8.05 10.88 8.35
CA LEU A 357 -7.63 10.50 7.00
C LEU A 357 -8.60 11.01 5.93
N GLU A 358 -9.90 11.00 6.19
CA GLU A 358 -10.93 11.62 5.33
C GLU A 358 -10.64 13.11 5.16
N THR A 359 -10.48 13.83 6.27
CA THR A 359 -10.19 15.28 6.26
C THR A 359 -8.89 15.59 5.51
N PHE A 360 -7.86 14.77 5.72
CA PHE A 360 -6.59 14.93 5.02
C PHE A 360 -6.72 14.71 3.51
N LEU A 361 -7.42 13.66 3.09
CA LEU A 361 -7.58 13.36 1.68
C LEU A 361 -8.50 14.37 0.98
N ASP A 362 -9.58 14.80 1.64
CA ASP A 362 -10.46 15.89 1.18
C ASP A 362 -9.65 17.16 0.91
N TYR A 363 -8.80 17.56 1.86
CA TYR A 363 -7.92 18.72 1.71
C TYR A 363 -6.94 18.56 0.54
N CYS A 364 -6.36 17.37 0.35
CA CYS A 364 -5.45 17.11 -0.77
C CYS A 364 -6.15 17.21 -2.13
N VAL A 365 -7.38 16.71 -2.24
CA VAL A 365 -8.18 16.77 -3.47
C VAL A 365 -8.55 18.22 -3.79
N ARG A 366 -9.02 19.00 -2.80
CA ARG A 366 -9.28 20.44 -2.95
C ARG A 366 -8.04 21.24 -3.36
N LEU A 367 -6.88 20.92 -2.78
CA LEU A 367 -5.64 21.56 -3.20
C LEU A 367 -5.31 21.24 -4.66
N ALA A 368 -5.56 20.01 -5.13
CA ALA A 368 -5.30 19.64 -6.50
C ALA A 368 -6.22 20.35 -7.52
N THR A 369 -7.48 20.61 -7.14
CA THR A 369 -8.46 21.32 -7.98
C THR A 369 -8.16 22.83 -8.04
N ALA A 370 -8.14 23.51 -6.89
CA ALA A 370 -7.94 24.96 -6.82
C ALA A 370 -6.49 25.41 -7.07
N TRP A 371 -5.53 24.52 -6.84
CA TRP A 371 -4.08 24.68 -6.96
C TRP A 371 -3.53 26.11 -6.72
N PRO A 372 -3.25 26.49 -5.45
CA PRO A 372 -2.76 27.82 -5.10
C PRO A 372 -1.24 28.02 -5.24
N ALA A 373 -0.51 27.03 -5.76
CA ALA A 373 0.96 27.02 -5.78
C ALA A 373 1.53 27.05 -7.21
N CYS A 374 2.87 26.99 -7.35
CA CYS A 374 3.48 27.04 -8.67
C CYS A 374 3.13 25.82 -9.55
N GLN A 375 3.05 26.02 -10.87
CA GLN A 375 2.71 24.94 -11.83
C GLN A 375 3.72 23.76 -11.82
N ARG A 376 4.98 24.03 -11.47
CA ARG A 376 6.02 22.99 -11.42
C ARG A 376 5.73 21.95 -10.34
N SER A 377 5.33 22.40 -9.15
CA SER A 377 4.95 21.50 -8.06
C SER A 377 3.58 20.86 -8.29
N LYS A 378 2.68 21.51 -9.06
CA LYS A 378 1.38 20.94 -9.48
C LYS A 378 1.53 19.56 -10.08
N ARG A 379 2.44 19.43 -11.06
CA ARG A 379 2.64 18.16 -11.78
C ARG A 379 3.07 17.03 -10.84
N LEU A 380 4.00 17.30 -9.93
CA LEU A 380 4.49 16.30 -8.97
C LEU A 380 3.40 15.92 -7.96
N PHE A 381 2.68 16.92 -7.47
CA PHE A 381 1.57 16.76 -6.51
C PHE A 381 0.43 15.94 -7.11
N VAL A 382 -0.08 16.36 -8.28
CA VAL A 382 -1.18 15.70 -8.99
C VAL A 382 -0.81 14.26 -9.36
N ASN A 383 0.42 14.00 -9.80
CA ASN A 383 0.86 12.63 -10.11
C ASN A 383 0.93 11.75 -8.85
N ALA A 384 1.47 12.28 -7.74
CA ALA A 384 1.52 11.54 -6.48
C ALA A 384 0.11 11.23 -5.93
N LEU A 385 -0.81 12.19 -6.01
CA LEU A 385 -2.20 12.02 -5.58
C LEU A 385 -2.97 11.08 -6.52
N GLY A 386 -2.85 11.24 -7.84
CA GLY A 386 -3.48 10.39 -8.84
C GLY A 386 -3.06 8.93 -8.71
N LYS A 387 -1.76 8.66 -8.53
CA LYS A 387 -1.25 7.31 -8.26
C LYS A 387 -1.82 6.69 -6.98
N PHE A 388 -2.09 7.51 -5.96
CA PHE A 388 -2.68 7.02 -4.71
C PHE A 388 -4.17 6.70 -4.86
N LEU A 389 -4.90 7.54 -5.61
CA LEU A 389 -6.31 7.36 -5.92
C LEU A 389 -6.56 6.31 -7.02
N CYS A 390 -5.50 5.83 -7.68
CA CYS A 390 -5.56 4.96 -8.86
C CYS A 390 -6.30 5.59 -10.05
N VAL A 391 -6.13 6.90 -10.26
CA VAL A 391 -6.75 7.64 -11.37
C VAL A 391 -5.75 8.58 -12.03
N ASP A 392 -5.87 8.80 -13.33
CA ASP A 392 -5.05 9.78 -14.05
C ASP A 392 -5.57 11.21 -13.85
N LEU A 393 -5.35 11.73 -12.65
CA LEU A 393 -5.81 13.05 -12.24
C LEU A 393 -5.26 14.19 -13.13
N ALA A 394 -4.12 13.97 -13.80
CA ALA A 394 -3.56 14.96 -14.71
C ALA A 394 -4.40 15.12 -15.98
N ALA A 395 -4.94 14.03 -16.52
CA ALA A 395 -5.84 14.06 -17.67
C ALA A 395 -7.16 14.77 -17.33
N TYR A 396 -7.78 14.46 -16.19
CA TYR A 396 -9.01 15.12 -15.75
C TYR A 396 -8.84 16.64 -15.56
N LEU A 397 -7.72 17.07 -14.97
CA LEU A 397 -7.41 18.50 -14.80
C LEU A 397 -7.05 19.21 -16.11
N ALA A 398 -6.63 18.49 -17.15
CA ALA A 398 -6.32 19.05 -18.46
C ALA A 398 -7.61 19.30 -19.26
N ASN A 399 -8.53 18.34 -19.26
CA ASN A 399 -9.81 18.42 -19.98
C ASN A 399 -10.69 19.59 -19.49
N GLN A 400 -10.61 19.94 -18.20
CA GLN A 400 -11.35 21.06 -17.63
C GLN A 400 -10.94 22.43 -18.23
N LYS A 401 -9.72 22.57 -18.75
CA LYS A 401 -9.26 23.83 -19.34
C LYS A 401 -9.83 24.08 -20.75
N GLU A 402 -10.29 23.04 -21.43
CA GLU A 402 -10.79 23.17 -22.80
C GLU A 402 -12.27 23.55 -22.84
N ASP A 403 -13.04 23.23 -21.80
CA ASP A 403 -14.47 23.58 -21.70
C ASP A 403 -14.74 24.94 -21.01
N GLY A 404 -13.70 25.64 -20.54
CA GLY A 404 -13.82 26.85 -19.71
C GLY A 404 -13.74 28.20 -20.43
N ASP A 405 -13.51 28.25 -21.75
CA ASP A 405 -13.28 29.50 -22.49
C ASP A 405 -14.49 29.97 -23.32
N SER A 406 -15.69 29.86 -22.74
CA SER A 406 -16.92 30.42 -23.30
C SER A 406 -17.82 30.97 -22.21
N THR A 407 -17.38 32.03 -21.53
CA THR A 407 -18.32 33.01 -20.97
C THR A 407 -17.64 34.37 -20.84
N VAL A 408 -17.77 35.15 -21.92
CA VAL A 408 -17.56 36.59 -21.93
C VAL A 408 -18.68 37.26 -21.14
N ALA A 409 -18.28 38.26 -20.35
CA ALA A 409 -19.11 39.16 -19.58
C ALA A 409 -20.40 39.62 -20.27
N ARG A 410 -21.50 39.68 -19.49
CA ARG A 410 -22.52 40.72 -19.62
C ARG A 410 -23.33 40.85 -18.33
N THR A 411 -23.21 42.03 -17.74
CA THR A 411 -24.04 42.60 -16.68
C THR A 411 -25.36 43.13 -17.24
N ASP A 412 -26.40 42.99 -16.40
CA ASP A 412 -27.64 43.77 -16.25
C ASP A 412 -28.66 43.85 -17.39
N ALA A 413 -29.86 43.31 -17.16
CA ALA A 413 -31.10 44.09 -16.96
C ALA A 413 -32.35 43.18 -16.84
N GLU A 414 -33.25 43.59 -15.94
CA GLU A 414 -34.57 43.02 -15.66
C GLU A 414 -35.54 43.13 -16.86
N GLU A 415 -36.44 42.16 -17.05
CA GLU A 415 -37.88 42.40 -17.22
C GLU A 415 -38.70 41.10 -17.18
N GLU A 416 -39.93 41.24 -16.69
CA GLU A 416 -40.92 40.23 -16.35
C GLU A 416 -41.61 39.57 -17.56
N LEU A 417 -42.27 38.44 -17.23
CA LEU A 417 -43.58 37.95 -17.68
C LEU A 417 -43.66 36.82 -18.75
N GLU A 418 -44.47 35.84 -18.33
CA GLU A 418 -45.29 34.88 -19.09
C GLU A 418 -44.70 33.51 -19.50
N GLN A 419 -45.14 32.48 -18.75
CA GLN A 419 -45.35 31.11 -19.25
C GLN A 419 -46.60 31.08 -20.16
N PRO A 420 -46.73 30.10 -21.09
CA PRO A 420 -47.39 28.85 -20.69
C PRO A 420 -46.86 27.55 -21.33
N GLU A 421 -46.98 26.48 -20.54
CA GLU A 421 -47.22 25.05 -20.84
C GLU A 421 -46.83 24.42 -22.19
N ARG A 422 -46.04 23.32 -22.12
CA ARG A 422 -46.45 21.92 -22.42
C ARG A 422 -45.24 20.96 -22.47
N THR A 423 -45.23 19.98 -21.58
CA THR A 423 -44.51 18.70 -21.70
C THR A 423 -45.38 17.63 -22.40
N PRO A 424 -44.91 16.40 -22.70
CA PRO A 424 -43.55 15.85 -22.87
C PRO A 424 -43.42 15.04 -24.19
N SER A 425 -42.23 14.52 -24.56
CA SER A 425 -42.05 13.15 -25.10
C SER A 425 -40.67 12.90 -25.73
N SER A 426 -40.13 11.73 -25.39
CA SER A 426 -39.18 10.86 -26.12
C SER A 426 -37.73 11.34 -26.24
N SER A 427 -36.81 10.84 -25.39
CA SER A 427 -36.09 9.56 -25.59
C SER A 427 -35.34 9.50 -26.91
N GLU A 428 -34.03 9.77 -26.89
CA GLU A 428 -33.06 9.10 -27.76
C GLU A 428 -31.69 9.09 -27.08
N VAL A 429 -31.38 7.92 -26.48
CA VAL A 429 -30.08 7.57 -25.93
C VAL A 429 -29.26 6.95 -27.07
N PRO A 430 -28.07 7.45 -27.41
CA PRO A 430 -27.17 6.73 -28.31
C PRO A 430 -26.55 5.55 -27.56
N TYR A 431 -27.06 4.37 -27.85
CA TYR A 431 -26.52 3.08 -27.43
C TYR A 431 -25.27 2.76 -28.26
N MET A 432 -24.12 2.60 -27.63
CA MET A 432 -22.90 1.97 -28.19
C MET A 432 -22.15 1.22 -27.08
N PRO A 433 -21.38 0.17 -27.41
CA PRO A 433 -21.70 -1.18 -26.99
C PRO A 433 -20.78 -1.74 -25.88
N SER A 434 -21.29 -2.73 -25.16
CA SER A 434 -20.50 -3.62 -24.30
C SER A 434 -19.41 -4.35 -25.10
N PRO A 435 -18.16 -4.40 -24.62
CA PRO A 435 -17.18 -5.34 -25.12
C PRO A 435 -17.45 -6.72 -24.52
N GLN A 436 -17.85 -7.63 -25.39
CA GLN A 436 -17.90 -9.06 -25.15
C GLN A 436 -16.46 -9.61 -25.15
N GLU A 437 -16.11 -10.24 -24.02
CA GLU A 437 -15.39 -11.51 -23.90
C GLU A 437 -14.32 -11.84 -24.96
N CYS A 438 -13.06 -11.69 -24.56
CA CYS A 438 -11.99 -12.54 -25.07
C CYS A 438 -11.61 -13.54 -23.97
N ASP A 439 -11.75 -14.80 -24.36
CA ASP A 439 -11.51 -16.07 -23.69
C ASP A 439 -10.36 -16.16 -22.68
N ASP A 440 -10.68 -16.94 -21.65
CA ASP A 440 -9.82 -17.58 -20.67
C ASP A 440 -8.80 -18.55 -21.30
N LYS A 441 -7.63 -18.65 -20.64
CA LYS A 441 -6.96 -19.93 -20.35
C LYS A 441 -5.73 -19.71 -19.47
N LEU A 442 -5.85 -20.01 -18.18
CA LEU A 442 -5.26 -21.24 -17.62
C LEU A 442 -5.62 -21.41 -16.14
N HIS A 443 -6.25 -22.55 -15.90
CA HIS A 443 -6.60 -23.13 -14.61
C HIS A 443 -5.40 -23.28 -13.67
N SER A 444 -5.64 -23.11 -12.37
CA SER A 444 -5.08 -24.03 -11.37
C SER A 444 -6.21 -24.42 -10.43
N LEU A 445 -6.57 -25.70 -10.52
CA LEU A 445 -7.44 -26.40 -9.59
C LEU A 445 -6.59 -26.91 -8.43
N ASP A 446 -7.17 -26.83 -7.24
CA ASP A 446 -6.70 -27.32 -5.94
C ASP A 446 -6.62 -28.86 -5.85
N ASP A 447 -6.16 -29.29 -4.66
CA ASP A 447 -6.31 -30.59 -3.95
C ASP A 447 -5.10 -31.55 -3.93
N PHE A 448 -4.66 -32.20 -2.82
CA PHE A 448 -5.26 -32.47 -1.50
C PHE A 448 -4.14 -32.78 -0.43
N GLU A 449 -4.43 -32.43 0.84
CA GLU A 449 -4.02 -32.97 2.18
C GLU A 449 -2.60 -33.45 2.55
N ASP A 450 -2.10 -33.05 3.73
CA ASP A 450 -2.31 -33.79 5.00
C ASP A 450 -1.31 -33.33 6.10
N ARG A 451 -1.81 -32.81 7.24
CA ARG A 451 -1.42 -33.24 8.60
C ARG A 451 -1.99 -32.36 9.71
N GLN A 452 -2.75 -33.07 10.53
CA GLN A 452 -3.38 -32.71 11.80
C GLN A 452 -2.40 -32.21 12.86
N SER A 453 -2.81 -31.17 13.59
CA SER A 453 -2.43 -30.92 14.98
C SER A 453 -3.47 -29.97 15.58
N GLU A 454 -4.54 -30.52 16.16
CA GLU A 454 -5.34 -29.75 17.13
C GLU A 454 -4.48 -29.49 18.37
N PRO A 455 -4.64 -28.31 19.01
CA PRO A 455 -5.22 -28.42 20.35
C PRO A 455 -6.18 -27.27 20.74
N ASN A 456 -7.21 -27.68 21.49
CA ASN A 456 -7.90 -27.02 22.59
C ASN A 456 -8.23 -25.51 22.51
N PHE A 457 -9.52 -25.23 22.29
CA PHE A 457 -10.16 -23.98 22.66
C PHE A 457 -10.27 -23.87 24.20
N SER A 458 -9.73 -22.79 24.78
CA SER A 458 -10.12 -22.32 26.10
C SER A 458 -10.96 -21.05 25.93
N PHE A 459 -12.24 -21.13 26.29
CA PHE A 459 -13.10 -19.98 26.47
C PHE A 459 -12.71 -19.28 27.77
N ILE A 460 -12.28 -18.03 27.71
CA ILE A 460 -12.29 -17.15 28.88
C ILE A 460 -13.48 -16.20 28.74
N THR A 461 -14.58 -16.58 29.38
CA THR A 461 -15.68 -15.68 29.73
C THR A 461 -15.19 -14.81 30.88
N ILE A 462 -15.11 -13.49 30.68
CA ILE A 462 -14.81 -12.54 31.75
C ILE A 462 -16.14 -12.24 32.47
N PRO A 463 -16.29 -12.53 33.78
CA PRO A 463 -17.42 -12.03 34.55
C PRO A 463 -17.17 -10.56 34.88
N SER A 464 -18.13 -9.71 34.53
CA SER A 464 -18.27 -8.36 35.09
C SER A 464 -18.57 -8.45 36.58
N THR A 465 -17.82 -7.73 37.43
CA THR A 465 -18.30 -6.68 38.36
C THR A 465 -17.24 -6.31 39.43
N SER A 466 -17.03 -4.99 39.57
CA SER A 466 -16.82 -4.19 40.79
C SER A 466 -15.80 -4.61 41.88
N GLY A 467 -14.93 -3.66 42.25
CA GLY A 467 -14.33 -3.62 43.60
C GLY A 467 -13.00 -2.86 43.70
N TYR A 468 -12.99 -1.80 44.50
CA TYR A 468 -11.88 -0.95 44.92
C TYR A 468 -10.63 -1.69 45.44
N SER A 469 -9.42 -1.17 45.18
CA SER A 469 -8.54 -0.50 46.18
C SER A 469 -7.07 -0.37 45.72
N GLU A 470 -6.46 0.75 46.11
CA GLU A 470 -5.06 1.16 45.94
C GLU A 470 -4.02 0.16 46.46
N ALA A 471 -2.83 0.12 45.83
CA ALA A 471 -1.54 0.06 46.52
C ALA A 471 -0.37 0.30 45.55
N GLU A 472 0.56 1.13 46.02
CA GLU A 472 1.85 1.49 45.44
C GLU A 472 2.80 0.28 45.27
N GLY A 473 3.84 0.44 44.44
CA GLY A 473 5.15 -0.08 44.81
C GLY A 473 5.98 -0.80 43.74
N VAL A 474 7.05 -0.10 43.34
CA VAL A 474 8.43 -0.62 43.21
C VAL A 474 8.81 -1.40 41.94
N MET A 475 9.80 -0.81 41.25
CA MET A 475 10.59 -1.38 40.17
C MET A 475 11.43 -2.59 40.61
N ALA A 476 11.59 -3.57 39.72
CA ALA A 476 12.76 -4.44 39.73
C ALA A 476 13.20 -4.79 38.30
N ARG A 477 14.45 -4.40 38.00
CA ARG A 477 15.28 -4.88 36.90
C ARG A 477 15.50 -6.39 37.04
N SER A 478 15.39 -7.14 35.93
CA SER A 478 15.92 -8.50 35.85
C SER A 478 17.18 -8.51 34.98
N GLN A 479 18.26 -8.94 35.62
CA GLN A 479 19.56 -9.21 35.03
C GLN A 479 19.51 -10.47 34.16
N SER A 480 20.38 -10.46 33.17
CA SER A 480 20.85 -11.59 32.36
C SER A 480 21.42 -12.74 33.20
N HIS A 481 21.23 -13.97 32.72
CA HIS A 481 22.22 -15.04 32.90
C HIS A 481 22.17 -16.04 31.74
N ASN A 482 23.37 -16.27 31.19
CA ASN A 482 23.88 -17.38 30.38
C ASN A 482 23.30 -17.64 28.99
#